data_AF-A0A437CXW6-F1
#
_entry.id   AF-A0A437CXW6-F1
#
_cell.length_a   1.000
_cell.length_b   1.000
_cell.length_c   1.000
_cell.angle_alpha   90.00
_cell.angle_beta   90.00
_cell.angle_gamma   90.00
#
_symmetry.space_group_name_H-M   'P 1'
#
loop_
_entity.id
_entity.type
_entity.pdbx_description
1 polymer ?
#
loop_
_entity_poly.entity_id
_entity_poly.type
_entity_poly.pdbx_seq_one_letter_code
_entity_poly.pdbx_strand_id
1 'polypeptide(L)'
;METGKLGLVLAVMGLLCPAAVALDNGLALTPTMGWLHWERFTCNTDCATDPANCISERLYMQMADVMVKEGWKEAGYEYVCIDDCWPSHQRDARGRLQADPNRFPGGIKKLADYIHSKGLKLGIYADVGKNTCAGYPGSLGYYETDAQTFADWDVDLLKFDGCFLDRSLLAEGYMNMSKALNKTGEKHLVLM
;
A
#
# COMPACT_ATOMS: atom_id res chain seq x y z
N MET A 1 -33.68 1.32 -66.02
CA MET A 1 -33.96 0.21 -65.07
C MET A 1 -32.67 -0.59 -64.98
N GLU A 2 -31.68 -0.07 -64.25
CA GLU A 2 -30.35 -0.66 -64.10
C GLU A 2 -30.17 -1.06 -62.64
N THR A 3 -29.93 -2.34 -62.41
CA THR A 3 -29.65 -2.95 -61.11
C THR A 3 -28.15 -2.82 -60.82
N GLY A 4 -27.77 -1.73 -60.16
CA GLY A 4 -26.42 -1.49 -59.64
C GLY A 4 -26.21 -2.14 -58.27
N LYS A 5 -25.27 -3.07 -58.21
CA LYS A 5 -24.86 -3.86 -57.03
C LYS A 5 -24.54 -2.96 -55.82
N LEU A 6 -25.31 -3.09 -54.74
CA LEU A 6 -24.96 -2.52 -53.44
C LEU A 6 -23.94 -3.46 -52.78
N GLY A 7 -22.67 -3.22 -53.08
CA GLY A 7 -21.54 -3.90 -52.44
C GLY A 7 -21.49 -3.52 -50.96
N LEU A 8 -21.69 -4.53 -50.11
CA LEU A 8 -21.57 -4.47 -48.66
C LEU A 8 -20.11 -4.17 -48.28
N VAL A 9 -19.77 -2.90 -48.02
CA VAL A 9 -18.54 -2.54 -47.30
C VAL A 9 -18.90 -2.44 -45.83
N LEU A 10 -18.98 -3.59 -45.14
CA LEU A 10 -18.90 -3.59 -43.68
C LEU A 10 -17.43 -3.36 -43.33
N ALA A 11 -17.09 -2.14 -42.92
CA ALA A 11 -15.81 -1.83 -42.33
C ALA A 11 -15.64 -2.65 -41.04
N VAL A 12 -14.84 -3.71 -41.09
CA VAL A 12 -14.35 -4.40 -39.89
C VAL A 12 -13.28 -3.49 -39.28
N MET A 13 -13.73 -2.48 -38.54
CA MET A 13 -12.89 -1.58 -37.75
C MET A 13 -13.20 -1.78 -36.26
N GLY A 14 -13.26 -3.04 -35.84
CA GLY A 14 -13.53 -3.43 -34.47
C GLY A 14 -12.38 -4.29 -33.93
N LEU A 15 -11.89 -3.90 -32.75
CA LEU A 15 -10.99 -4.65 -31.86
C LEU A 15 -9.48 -4.55 -32.15
N LEU A 16 -8.94 -3.34 -32.02
CA LEU A 16 -7.59 -3.12 -31.50
C LEU A 16 -7.66 -2.19 -30.28
N CYS A 17 -8.51 -2.51 -29.30
CA CYS A 17 -8.26 -2.03 -27.95
C CYS A 17 -7.20 -2.95 -27.37
N PRO A 18 -5.97 -2.48 -27.07
CA PRO A 18 -5.06 -3.27 -26.27
C PRO A 18 -5.76 -3.59 -24.95
N ALA A 19 -5.82 -4.87 -24.60
CA ALA A 19 -6.31 -5.28 -23.30
C ALA A 19 -5.49 -4.54 -22.23
N ALA A 20 -6.17 -3.90 -21.28
CA ALA A 20 -5.49 -3.34 -20.13
C ALA A 20 -4.80 -4.48 -19.38
N VAL A 21 -3.47 -4.47 -19.35
CA VAL A 21 -2.69 -5.43 -18.57
C VAL A 21 -2.70 -4.91 -17.13
N ALA A 22 -3.68 -5.36 -16.35
CA ALA A 22 -3.73 -5.11 -14.91
C ALA A 22 -2.87 -6.15 -14.18
N LEU A 23 -2.43 -5.82 -12.96
CA LEU A 23 -1.78 -6.78 -12.08
C LEU A 23 -2.83 -7.82 -11.61
N ASP A 24 -2.82 -9.00 -12.21
CA ASP A 24 -3.63 -10.14 -11.76
C ASP A 24 -2.80 -11.03 -10.81
N ASN A 25 -2.70 -10.61 -9.55
CA ASN A 25 -1.93 -11.31 -8.51
C ASN A 25 -2.80 -12.30 -7.69
N GLY A 26 -4.08 -12.45 -8.05
CA GLY A 26 -5.04 -13.30 -7.33
C GLY A 26 -5.47 -12.78 -5.96
N LEU A 27 -5.26 -11.50 -5.67
CA LEU A 27 -5.78 -10.80 -4.48
C LEU A 27 -6.97 -9.91 -4.85
N ALA A 28 -7.68 -9.38 -3.83
CA ALA A 28 -8.79 -8.43 -3.99
C ALA A 28 -9.93 -8.93 -4.92
N LEU A 29 -10.21 -10.24 -4.95
CA LEU A 29 -11.35 -10.82 -5.67
C LEU A 29 -12.71 -10.33 -5.11
N THR A 30 -12.71 -9.92 -3.85
CA THR A 30 -13.75 -9.11 -3.21
C THR A 30 -13.13 -7.81 -2.69
N PRO A 31 -13.92 -6.74 -2.45
CA PRO A 31 -13.41 -5.52 -1.84
C PRO A 31 -12.66 -5.81 -0.55
N THR A 32 -11.46 -5.24 -0.42
CA THR A 32 -10.62 -5.37 0.77
C THR A 32 -11.30 -4.74 1.98
N MET A 33 -11.33 -5.45 3.10
CA MET A 33 -11.94 -4.99 4.35
C MET A 33 -10.91 -4.93 5.47
N GLY A 34 -10.89 -3.84 6.23
CA GLY A 34 -9.91 -3.65 7.30
C GLY A 34 -10.08 -2.32 8.02
N TRP A 35 -9.07 -1.97 8.80
CA TRP A 35 -8.96 -0.74 9.56
C TRP A 35 -7.72 0.04 9.10
N LEU A 36 -7.86 1.36 8.96
CA LEU A 36 -6.79 2.28 8.57
C LEU A 36 -6.81 3.50 9.49
N HIS A 37 -5.66 3.87 10.04
CA HIS A 37 -5.64 4.85 11.14
C HIS A 37 -5.93 6.31 10.72
N TRP A 38 -5.73 6.67 9.45
CA TRP A 38 -5.53 8.04 9.01
C TRP A 38 -6.63 9.02 9.41
N GLU A 39 -7.90 8.68 9.15
CA GLU A 39 -9.01 9.61 9.39
C GLU A 39 -9.16 9.95 10.89
N ARG A 40 -8.99 8.94 11.76
CA ARG A 40 -9.21 9.10 13.20
C ARG A 40 -7.98 9.58 13.95
N PHE A 41 -6.79 9.08 13.60
CA PHE A 41 -5.55 9.30 14.35
C PHE A 41 -4.59 10.27 13.65
N THR A 42 -4.76 10.47 12.34
CA THR A 42 -3.98 11.42 11.53
C THR A 42 -2.47 11.22 11.72
N CYS A 43 -1.69 12.30 11.72
CA CYS A 43 -0.25 12.29 11.94
C CYS A 43 0.11 12.61 13.41
N ASN A 44 -0.60 12.05 14.40
CA ASN A 44 -0.27 12.28 15.80
C ASN A 44 1.02 11.52 16.20
N THR A 45 2.17 12.20 16.25
CA THR A 45 3.44 11.57 16.65
C THR A 45 3.86 11.88 18.08
N ASP A 46 3.06 12.63 18.84
CA ASP A 46 3.40 13.00 20.23
C ASP A 46 3.02 11.90 21.22
N CYS A 47 3.86 10.87 21.28
CA CYS A 47 3.71 9.78 22.23
C CYS A 47 4.06 10.15 23.67
N ALA A 48 4.68 11.31 23.91
CA ALA A 48 5.04 11.74 25.25
C ALA A 48 3.81 12.30 25.98
N THR A 49 3.00 13.09 25.29
CA THR A 49 1.79 13.71 25.87
C THR A 49 0.52 12.94 25.56
N ASP A 50 0.45 12.22 24.43
CA ASP A 50 -0.70 11.42 24.03
C ASP A 50 -0.32 10.00 23.62
N PRO A 51 0.23 9.18 24.54
CA PRO A 51 0.71 7.84 24.23
C PRO A 51 -0.40 6.91 23.72
N ALA A 52 -1.66 7.20 24.05
CA ALA A 52 -2.82 6.37 23.71
C ALA A 52 -3.28 6.52 22.25
N ASN A 53 -3.04 7.67 21.63
CA ASN A 53 -3.50 7.93 20.26
C ASN A 53 -2.34 8.22 19.30
N CYS A 54 -1.10 8.32 19.78
CA CYS A 54 0.03 8.52 18.88
C CYS A 54 0.27 7.31 17.97
N ILE A 55 0.75 7.59 16.76
CA ILE A 55 1.11 6.60 15.74
C ILE A 55 2.34 5.82 16.22
N SER A 56 2.08 4.63 16.77
CA SER A 56 3.07 3.78 17.42
C SER A 56 2.74 2.29 17.25
N GLU A 57 3.75 1.42 17.36
CA GLU A 57 3.58 -0.05 17.35
C GLU A 57 2.47 -0.50 18.30
N ARG A 58 2.39 0.12 19.48
CA ARG A 58 1.37 -0.19 20.49
C ARG A 58 -0.05 0.04 19.98
N LEU A 59 -0.30 1.13 19.25
CA LEU A 59 -1.62 1.43 18.70
C LEU A 59 -2.09 0.31 17.77
N TYR A 60 -1.23 -0.15 16.86
CA TYR A 60 -1.57 -1.20 15.89
C TYR A 60 -1.74 -2.56 16.56
N MET A 61 -0.90 -2.91 17.54
CA MET A 61 -1.09 -4.13 18.33
C MET A 61 -2.44 -4.13 19.05
N GLN A 62 -2.81 -3.00 19.67
CA GLN A 62 -4.10 -2.87 20.35
C GLN A 62 -5.28 -2.95 19.39
N MET A 63 -5.19 -2.34 18.20
CA MET A 63 -6.26 -2.44 17.20
C MET A 63 -6.39 -3.86 16.66
N ALA A 64 -5.29 -4.59 16.46
CA ALA A 64 -5.32 -6.00 16.09
C ALA A 64 -6.02 -6.85 17.17
N ASP A 65 -5.74 -6.61 18.45
CA ASP A 65 -6.42 -7.30 19.56
C ASP A 65 -7.92 -7.00 19.60
N VAL A 66 -8.31 -5.73 19.42
CA VAL A 66 -9.72 -5.33 19.37
C VAL A 66 -10.44 -5.95 18.18
N MET A 67 -9.81 -5.96 17.00
CA MET A 67 -10.41 -6.54 15.79
C MET A 67 -10.76 -8.02 15.96
N VAL A 68 -9.89 -8.78 16.64
CA VAL A 68 -10.18 -10.19 16.96
C VAL A 68 -11.19 -10.32 18.11
N LYS A 69 -10.99 -9.58 19.20
CA LYS A 69 -11.80 -9.74 20.42
C LYS A 69 -13.26 -9.32 20.22
N GLU A 70 -13.51 -8.31 19.41
CA GLU A 70 -14.83 -7.67 19.26
C GLU A 70 -15.57 -8.10 17.98
N GLY A 71 -15.11 -9.15 17.28
CA GLY A 71 -15.87 -9.74 16.16
C GLY A 71 -15.61 -9.13 14.78
N TRP A 72 -14.66 -8.19 14.63
CA TRP A 72 -14.40 -7.53 13.36
C TRP A 72 -13.78 -8.48 12.35
N LYS A 73 -12.84 -9.31 12.80
CA LYS A 73 -12.23 -10.33 11.95
C LYS A 73 -13.28 -11.32 11.46
N GLU A 74 -14.15 -11.79 12.34
CA GLU A 74 -15.25 -12.71 12.02
C GLU A 74 -16.25 -12.10 11.03
N ALA A 75 -16.41 -10.77 11.06
CA ALA A 75 -17.19 -10.01 10.09
C ALA A 75 -16.45 -9.73 8.76
N GLY A 76 -15.19 -10.16 8.62
CA GLY A 76 -14.38 -10.07 7.40
C GLY A 76 -13.37 -8.92 7.36
N TYR A 77 -13.21 -8.14 8.44
CA TYR A 77 -12.18 -7.09 8.50
C TYR A 77 -10.83 -7.71 8.86
N GLU A 78 -9.97 -7.90 7.85
CA GLU A 78 -8.75 -8.70 7.99
C GLU A 78 -7.47 -7.86 7.97
N TYR A 79 -7.50 -6.63 7.44
CA TYR A 79 -6.31 -5.80 7.29
C TYR A 79 -6.19 -4.74 8.40
N VAL A 80 -5.03 -4.66 9.05
CA VAL A 80 -4.62 -3.58 9.95
C VAL A 80 -3.62 -2.71 9.19
N CYS A 81 -4.01 -1.51 8.77
CA CYS A 81 -3.22 -0.69 7.86
C CYS A 81 -2.58 0.51 8.56
N ILE A 82 -1.27 0.61 8.42
CA ILE A 82 -0.47 1.79 8.73
C ILE A 82 -0.62 2.79 7.57
N ASP A 83 -0.83 4.06 7.90
CA ASP A 83 -0.87 5.19 6.96
C ASP A 83 0.40 6.04 7.16
N ASP A 84 0.43 7.29 6.68
CA ASP A 84 1.60 8.18 6.81
C ASP A 84 2.10 8.35 8.27
N CYS A 85 3.28 8.95 8.40
CA CYS A 85 3.92 9.29 9.68
C CYS A 85 4.49 8.12 10.49
N TRP A 86 4.53 6.91 9.95
CA TRP A 86 5.21 5.77 10.58
C TRP A 86 6.75 5.76 10.49
N PRO A 87 7.40 6.23 9.40
CA PRO A 87 8.82 5.99 9.24
C PRO A 87 9.65 7.01 10.03
N SER A 88 10.92 6.67 10.23
CA SER A 88 11.95 7.64 10.58
C SER A 88 12.10 8.68 9.46
N HIS A 89 12.54 9.89 9.80
CA HIS A 89 12.88 10.91 8.81
C HIS A 89 14.11 10.55 7.95
N GLN A 90 14.89 9.55 8.35
CA GLN A 90 16.07 9.11 7.63
C GLN A 90 15.96 7.65 7.22
N ARG A 91 16.35 7.38 5.98
CA ARG A 91 16.64 6.03 5.49
C ARG A 91 17.93 5.50 6.13
N ASP A 92 18.10 4.18 6.16
CA ASP A 92 19.34 3.57 6.67
C ASP A 92 20.52 3.81 5.70
N ALA A 93 21.73 3.38 6.08
CA ALA A 93 22.92 3.53 5.24
C ALA A 93 22.86 2.80 3.88
N ARG A 94 21.89 1.89 3.70
CA ARG A 94 21.61 1.16 2.46
C ARG A 94 20.43 1.75 1.69
N GLY A 95 19.88 2.87 2.14
CA GLY A 95 18.74 3.54 1.51
C GLY A 95 17.39 2.89 1.83
N ARG A 96 17.29 1.97 2.79
CA ARG A 96 16.01 1.36 3.20
C ARG A 96 15.21 2.30 4.09
N LEU A 97 13.89 2.26 3.96
CA LEU A 97 13.00 2.84 4.97
C LEU A 97 13.24 2.20 6.33
N GLN A 98 13.04 2.98 7.38
CA GLN A 98 13.15 2.56 8.78
C GLN A 98 11.89 2.98 9.51
N ALA A 99 11.39 2.12 10.39
CA ALA A 99 10.36 2.57 11.34
C ALA A 99 10.96 3.60 12.30
N ASP A 100 10.16 4.54 12.77
CA ASP A 100 10.59 5.43 13.84
C ASP A 100 10.98 4.60 15.08
N PRO A 101 12.24 4.66 15.56
CA PRO A 101 12.73 3.74 16.59
C PRO A 101 12.12 4.00 17.97
N ASN A 102 11.58 5.20 18.21
CA ASN A 102 10.94 5.52 19.49
C ASN A 102 9.48 5.05 19.52
N ARG A 103 8.79 5.16 18.39
CA ARG A 103 7.36 4.81 18.27
C ARG A 103 7.13 3.36 17.84
N PHE A 104 8.08 2.78 17.13
CA PHE A 104 8.09 1.38 16.67
C PHE A 104 9.38 0.67 17.09
N PRO A 105 9.64 0.52 18.40
CA PRO A 105 10.90 -0.05 18.89
C PRO A 105 11.11 -1.51 18.48
N GLY A 106 10.03 -2.25 18.18
CA GLY A 106 10.11 -3.61 17.61
C GLY A 106 10.38 -3.68 16.10
N GLY A 107 10.25 -2.56 15.39
CA GLY A 107 10.28 -2.52 13.93
C GLY A 107 9.04 -3.14 13.25
N ILE A 108 8.92 -2.96 11.93
CA ILE A 108 7.73 -3.39 11.18
C ILE A 108 7.61 -4.91 11.10
N LYS A 109 8.71 -5.65 10.88
CA LYS A 109 8.67 -7.13 10.81
C LYS A 109 8.04 -7.76 12.05
N LYS A 110 8.41 -7.29 13.25
CA LYS A 110 7.85 -7.80 14.50
C LYS A 110 6.37 -7.45 14.65
N LEU A 111 5.98 -6.27 14.19
CA LEU A 111 4.57 -5.87 14.15
C LEU A 111 3.76 -6.74 13.16
N ALA A 112 4.33 -7.06 11.99
CA ALA A 112 3.74 -7.99 11.03
C ALA A 112 3.56 -9.38 11.66
N ASP A 113 4.60 -9.93 12.28
CA ASP A 113 4.55 -11.21 13.00
C ASP A 113 3.43 -11.22 14.06
N TYR A 114 3.29 -10.12 14.81
CA TYR A 114 2.23 -9.99 15.80
C TYR A 114 0.84 -10.02 15.15
N ILE A 115 0.61 -9.22 14.12
CA ILE A 115 -0.67 -9.12 13.40
C ILE A 115 -1.02 -10.47 12.73
N HIS A 116 -0.05 -11.13 12.12
CA HIS A 116 -0.21 -12.46 11.53
C HIS A 116 -0.51 -13.53 12.58
N SER A 117 0.06 -13.44 13.79
CA SER A 117 -0.27 -14.35 14.89
C SER A 117 -1.74 -14.26 15.34
N LYS A 118 -2.42 -13.15 15.03
CA LYS A 118 -3.85 -12.93 15.23
C LYS A 118 -4.70 -13.40 14.04
N GLY A 119 -4.05 -13.91 13.00
CA GLY A 119 -4.65 -14.25 11.71
C GLY A 119 -5.24 -13.04 11.00
N LEU A 120 -4.65 -11.87 11.19
CA LEU A 120 -4.92 -10.64 10.45
C LEU A 120 -3.76 -10.39 9.46
N LYS A 121 -3.87 -9.33 8.67
CA LYS A 121 -2.92 -8.92 7.62
C LYS A 121 -2.40 -7.52 7.88
N LEU A 122 -1.13 -7.24 7.60
CA LEU A 122 -0.54 -5.92 7.79
C LEU A 122 -0.55 -5.12 6.49
N GLY A 123 -1.14 -3.93 6.51
CA GLY A 123 -0.95 -2.91 5.48
C GLY A 123 0.06 -1.84 5.91
N ILE A 124 0.80 -1.30 4.95
CA ILE A 124 1.72 -0.17 5.14
C ILE A 124 1.49 0.93 4.11
N TYR A 125 2.09 2.08 4.35
CA TYR A 125 2.00 3.26 3.51
C TYR A 125 3.36 3.69 2.99
N ALA A 126 3.38 4.11 1.74
CA ALA A 126 4.45 4.90 1.16
C ALA A 126 3.89 5.90 0.15
N ASP A 127 4.76 6.72 -0.42
CA ASP A 127 4.39 7.72 -1.42
C ASP A 127 5.25 7.57 -2.68
N VAL A 128 4.65 7.77 -3.85
CA VAL A 128 5.29 7.69 -5.16
C VAL A 128 6.36 8.76 -5.39
N GLY A 129 6.21 9.92 -4.76
CA GLY A 129 7.06 11.08 -4.91
C GLY A 129 8.28 11.08 -4.01
N LYS A 130 8.88 12.27 -3.88
CA LYS A 130 10.11 12.48 -3.11
C LYS A 130 9.87 12.41 -1.59
N ASN A 131 8.68 12.80 -1.16
CA ASN A 131 8.26 12.83 0.23
C ASN A 131 6.85 12.29 0.33
N THR A 132 6.49 11.76 1.50
CA THR A 132 5.08 11.52 1.83
C THR A 132 4.33 12.83 1.99
N CYS A 133 3.00 12.79 1.98
CA CYS A 133 2.17 13.98 2.19
C CYS A 133 2.49 14.72 3.51
N ALA A 134 2.88 14.01 4.56
CA ALA A 134 3.33 14.57 5.84
C ALA A 134 4.83 14.92 5.91
N GLY A 135 5.57 14.78 4.79
CA GLY A 135 6.96 15.21 4.68
C GLY A 135 8.02 14.16 5.06
N TYR A 136 7.63 12.90 5.27
CA TYR A 136 8.56 11.79 5.51
C TYR A 136 9.22 11.32 4.19
N PRO A 137 10.25 10.46 4.22
CA PRO A 137 10.89 9.97 3.00
C PRO A 137 9.90 9.28 2.05
N GLY A 138 9.78 9.77 0.82
CA GLY A 138 9.02 9.13 -0.26
C GLY A 138 9.85 8.11 -1.02
N SER A 139 9.24 7.45 -2.01
CA SER A 139 9.83 6.27 -2.68
C SER A 139 10.46 6.57 -4.03
N LEU A 140 10.39 7.82 -4.53
CA LEU A 140 11.02 8.20 -5.80
C LEU A 140 12.53 7.90 -5.78
N GLY A 141 12.97 7.04 -6.69
CA GLY A 141 14.35 6.55 -6.78
C GLY A 141 14.66 5.32 -5.90
N TYR A 142 13.70 4.85 -5.11
CA TYR A 142 13.85 3.73 -4.18
C TYR A 142 12.80 2.62 -4.37
N TYR A 143 11.96 2.66 -5.43
CA TYR A 143 10.84 1.72 -5.60
C TYR A 143 11.20 0.23 -5.42
N GLU A 144 12.31 -0.23 -6.02
CA GLU A 144 12.78 -1.62 -5.89
C GLU A 144 13.27 -1.92 -4.46
N THR A 145 14.02 -1.00 -3.85
CA THR A 145 14.50 -1.13 -2.47
C THR A 145 13.35 -1.15 -1.47
N ASP A 146 12.33 -0.31 -1.67
CA ASP A 146 11.18 -0.19 -0.78
C ASP A 146 10.24 -1.39 -0.95
N ALA A 147 9.97 -1.81 -2.19
CA ALA A 147 9.22 -3.05 -2.45
C ALA A 147 9.87 -4.26 -1.78
N GLN A 148 11.19 -4.43 -1.93
CA GLN A 148 11.91 -5.52 -1.25
C GLN A 148 11.90 -5.34 0.27
N THR A 149 11.97 -4.11 0.78
CA THR A 149 11.88 -3.83 2.22
C THR A 149 10.53 -4.25 2.79
N PHE A 150 9.43 -4.00 2.07
CA PHE A 150 8.09 -4.41 2.48
C PHE A 150 7.91 -5.93 2.44
N ALA A 151 8.45 -6.59 1.40
CA ALA A 151 8.47 -8.05 1.30
C ALA A 151 9.27 -8.68 2.44
N ASP A 152 10.48 -8.16 2.73
CA ASP A 152 11.32 -8.62 3.85
C ASP A 152 10.64 -8.47 5.23
N TRP A 153 9.65 -7.57 5.33
CA TRP A 153 8.87 -7.32 6.54
C TRP A 153 7.54 -8.07 6.57
N ASP A 154 7.25 -8.91 5.57
CA ASP A 154 5.99 -9.64 5.39
C ASP A 154 4.76 -8.71 5.38
N VAL A 155 4.85 -7.59 4.66
CA VAL A 155 3.70 -6.70 4.46
C VAL A 155 2.72 -7.32 3.46
N ASP A 156 1.43 -7.34 3.78
CA ASP A 156 0.37 -7.89 2.91
C ASP A 156 -0.23 -6.84 1.95
N LEU A 157 -0.16 -5.56 2.31
CA LEU A 157 -0.82 -4.47 1.58
C LEU A 157 0.03 -3.20 1.56
N LEU A 158 0.11 -2.54 0.40
CA LEU A 158 0.68 -1.20 0.25
C LEU A 158 -0.40 -0.21 -0.16
N LYS A 159 -0.60 0.85 0.64
CA LYS A 159 -1.22 2.11 0.19
C LYS A 159 -0.11 3.00 -0.37
N PHE A 160 -0.27 3.48 -1.61
CA PHE A 160 0.75 4.26 -2.31
C PHE A 160 0.23 5.62 -2.74
N ASP A 161 0.61 6.67 -2.00
CA ASP A 161 0.09 8.01 -2.18
C ASP A 161 0.80 8.78 -3.30
N GLY A 162 0.25 9.95 -3.64
CA GLY A 162 0.58 10.71 -4.85
C GLY A 162 1.23 12.08 -4.61
N CYS A 163 1.73 12.38 -3.41
CA CYS A 163 2.27 13.71 -3.10
C CYS A 163 3.69 13.91 -3.69
N PHE A 164 4.14 15.17 -3.76
CA PHE A 164 5.53 15.53 -4.09
C PHE A 164 6.14 14.88 -5.35
N LEU A 165 5.33 14.67 -6.39
CA LEU A 165 5.76 14.26 -7.73
C LEU A 165 5.09 15.12 -8.81
N ASP A 166 5.78 15.31 -9.94
CA ASP A 166 5.15 15.90 -11.12
C ASP A 166 4.01 14.99 -11.60
N ARG A 167 2.83 15.56 -11.84
CA ARG A 167 1.64 14.81 -12.26
C ARG A 167 1.86 14.01 -13.55
N SER A 168 2.73 14.48 -14.43
CA SER A 168 3.09 13.76 -15.66
C SER A 168 3.84 12.45 -15.42
N LEU A 169 4.48 12.31 -14.25
CA LEU A 169 5.26 11.13 -13.86
C LEU A 169 4.49 10.16 -12.95
N LEU A 170 3.30 10.53 -12.46
CA LEU A 170 2.52 9.70 -11.53
C LEU A 170 2.26 8.30 -12.09
N ALA A 171 1.77 8.21 -13.32
CA ALA A 171 1.45 6.92 -13.95
C ALA A 171 2.69 6.01 -14.03
N GLU A 172 3.85 6.57 -14.36
CA GLU A 172 5.11 5.82 -14.40
C GLU A 172 5.53 5.35 -13.01
N GLY A 173 5.47 6.22 -12.00
CA GLY A 173 5.81 5.88 -10.62
C GLY A 173 4.95 4.73 -10.07
N TYR A 174 3.63 4.78 -10.29
CA TYR A 174 2.71 3.70 -9.91
C TYR A 174 3.03 2.38 -10.63
N MET A 175 3.28 2.42 -11.95
CA MET A 175 3.69 1.23 -12.70
C MET A 175 5.01 0.65 -12.20
N ASN A 176 5.98 1.50 -11.85
CA ASN A 176 7.29 1.07 -11.37
C ASN A 176 7.20 0.39 -10.01
N MET A 177 6.43 0.93 -9.06
CA MET A 177 6.17 0.27 -7.77
C MET A 177 5.42 -1.06 -7.96
N SER A 178 4.40 -1.10 -8.81
CA SER A 178 3.66 -2.34 -9.10
C SER A 178 4.58 -3.45 -9.63
N LYS A 179 5.46 -3.13 -10.58
CA LYS A 179 6.47 -4.07 -11.11
C LYS A 179 7.47 -4.51 -10.04
N ALA A 180 7.94 -3.57 -9.22
CA ALA A 180 8.89 -3.84 -8.16
C ALA A 180 8.30 -4.82 -7.12
N LEU A 181 7.07 -4.60 -6.66
CA LEU A 181 6.37 -5.51 -5.75
C LEU A 181 6.21 -6.90 -6.36
N ASN A 182 5.76 -7.00 -7.62
CA ASN A 182 5.61 -8.29 -8.30
C ASN A 182 6.94 -9.06 -8.42
N LYS A 183 8.06 -8.35 -8.58
CA LYS A 183 9.39 -8.95 -8.69
C LYS A 183 9.92 -9.54 -7.38
N THR A 184 9.39 -9.12 -6.23
CA THR A 184 9.75 -9.73 -4.93
C THR A 184 9.31 -11.19 -4.82
N GLY A 185 8.32 -11.61 -5.62
CA GLY A 185 7.70 -12.94 -5.54
C GLY A 185 6.60 -13.05 -4.48
N GLU A 186 6.50 -12.09 -3.57
CA GLU A 186 5.48 -12.02 -2.54
C GLU A 186 4.20 -11.33 -3.05
N LYS A 187 3.05 -11.83 -2.59
CA LYS A 187 1.75 -11.30 -2.99
C LYS A 187 1.37 -10.10 -2.12
N HIS A 188 1.52 -8.91 -2.68
CA HIS A 188 1.10 -7.66 -2.04
C HIS A 188 -0.18 -7.14 -2.69
N LEU A 189 -1.17 -6.77 -1.87
CA LEU A 189 -2.31 -5.98 -2.31
C LEU A 189 -1.87 -4.53 -2.50
N VAL A 190 -2.18 -3.92 -3.65
CA VAL A 190 -1.79 -2.53 -3.92
C VAL A 190 -3.04 -1.66 -4.00
N LEU A 191 -3.09 -0.62 -3.16
CA LEU A 191 -4.06 0.46 -3.21
C LEU A 191 -3.34 1.72 -3.68
N MET A 192 -3.75 2.25 -4.84
CA MET A 192 -3.18 3.45 -5.48
C MET A 192 -4.18 4.60 -5.41
#